data_AF-A0A443S439-F1
#
_entry.id   AF-A0A443S439-F1
#
_cell.length_a   1.000
_cell.length_b   1.000
_cell.length_c   1.000
_cell.angle_alpha   90.00
_cell.angle_beta   90.00
_cell.angle_gamma   90.00
#
_symmetry.space_group_name_H-M   'P 1'
#
loop_
_entity.id
_entity.type
_entity.pdbx_description
1 polymer ?
#
loop_
_entity_poly.entity_id
_entity_poly.type
_entity_poly.pdbx_seq_one_letter_code
_entity_poly.pdbx_strand_id
1 'polypeptide(L)'
;MINITLYSFFGLTLYANYYKCDPILDGTIKRADEIVPLFVRQTFRSIPGLTGLFVVCILSASLSTLSSGLNAIATLVWEDIFAKKLPNIKPYKAVLITKIVAATVGVLCIGVAFIGKEIGTIFEAALSLSGSPMGPLFAVFSMGLLLPFVNQYGAIVGLISGQLICFVINIGGVGIMLKI
;
A
#
# COMPACT_ATOMS: atom_id res chain seq x y z
N MET A 1 -8.48 -4.73 -16.12
CA MET A 1 -9.87 -4.28 -16.38
C MET A 1 -10.89 -4.89 -15.42
N ILE A 2 -10.92 -6.23 -15.22
CA ILE A 2 -11.91 -6.88 -14.32
C ILE A 2 -12.02 -6.25 -12.92
N ASN A 3 -10.90 -5.96 -12.23
CA ASN A 3 -10.94 -5.45 -10.85
C ASN A 3 -11.61 -4.07 -10.73
N ILE A 4 -11.34 -3.17 -11.68
CA ILE A 4 -11.93 -1.82 -11.67
C ILE A 4 -13.45 -1.93 -11.85
N THR A 5 -13.89 -2.77 -12.78
CA THR A 5 -15.32 -3.01 -13.01
C THR A 5 -16.01 -3.56 -11.76
N LEU A 6 -15.40 -4.54 -11.07
CA LEU A 6 -15.94 -5.11 -9.83
C LEU A 6 -16.07 -4.06 -8.71
N TYR A 7 -15.06 -3.22 -8.51
CA TYR A 7 -15.12 -2.15 -7.51
C TYR A 7 -16.20 -1.12 -7.83
N SER A 8 -16.37 -0.75 -9.09
CA SER A 8 -17.42 0.18 -9.51
C SER A 8 -18.83 -0.38 -9.28
N PHE A 9 -19.07 -1.65 -9.62
CA PHE A 9 -20.36 -2.30 -9.34
C PHE A 9 -20.64 -2.42 -7.84
N PHE A 10 -19.61 -2.73 -7.05
CA PHE A 10 -19.75 -2.80 -5.60
C PHE A 10 -20.08 -1.43 -4.99
N GLY A 11 -19.40 -0.37 -5.44
CA GLY A 11 -19.70 1.02 -5.05
C GLY A 11 -21.11 1.44 -5.41
N LEU A 12 -21.60 1.07 -6.60
CA LEU A 12 -22.98 1.35 -7.00
C LEU A 12 -24.00 0.61 -6.13
N THR A 13 -23.69 -0.62 -5.71
CA THR A 13 -24.54 -1.42 -4.81
C THR A 13 -24.62 -0.80 -3.42
N LEU A 14 -23.49 -0.32 -2.89
CA LEU A 14 -23.45 0.41 -1.62
C LEU A 14 -24.29 1.69 -1.70
N TYR A 15 -24.13 2.47 -2.78
CA TYR A 15 -24.93 3.67 -3.00
C TYR A 15 -26.42 3.36 -3.05
N ALA A 16 -26.84 2.34 -3.80
CA ALA A 16 -28.24 1.94 -3.90
C ALA A 16 -28.85 1.49 -2.56
N ASN A 17 -28.04 1.00 -1.61
CA ASN A 17 -28.49 0.59 -0.28
C ASN A 17 -28.55 1.77 0.71
N TYR A 18 -27.63 2.74 0.62
CA TYR A 18 -27.49 3.85 1.58
C TYR A 18 -27.95 5.22 1.06
N TYR A 19 -28.51 5.33 -0.16
CA TYR A 19 -28.93 6.62 -0.73
C TYR A 19 -29.97 7.39 0.11
N LYS A 20 -30.79 6.68 0.90
CA LYS A 20 -31.83 7.28 1.77
C LYS A 20 -31.33 7.58 3.18
N CYS A 21 -30.41 6.80 3.70
CA CYS A 21 -29.95 6.87 5.07
C CYS A 21 -28.44 6.64 5.06
N ASP A 22 -27.71 7.74 5.20
CA ASP A 22 -26.25 7.71 5.20
C ASP A 22 -25.76 7.25 6.59
N PRO A 23 -25.09 6.10 6.70
CA PRO A 23 -24.61 5.56 7.96
C PRO A 23 -23.54 6.43 8.65
N ILE A 24 -22.92 7.37 7.91
CA ILE A 24 -21.96 8.33 8.45
C ILE A 24 -22.70 9.46 9.18
N LEU A 25 -23.75 10.01 8.57
CA LEU A 25 -24.56 11.09 9.15
C LEU A 25 -25.43 10.62 10.32
N ASP A 26 -25.86 9.36 10.27
CA ASP A 26 -26.63 8.69 11.33
C ASP A 26 -25.75 8.35 12.57
N GLY A 27 -24.43 8.52 12.48
CA GLY A 27 -23.50 8.24 13.58
C GLY A 27 -23.27 6.74 13.86
N THR A 28 -23.84 5.87 13.03
CA THR A 28 -23.61 4.42 13.07
C THR A 28 -22.15 4.07 12.74
N ILE A 29 -21.48 4.90 11.93
CA ILE A 29 -20.06 4.76 11.54
C ILE A 29 -19.31 6.07 11.82
N LYS A 30 -18.06 5.96 12.30
CA LYS A 30 -17.18 7.13 12.52
C LYS A 30 -16.23 7.45 11.36
N ARG A 31 -15.89 6.46 10.54
CA ARG A 31 -14.91 6.58 9.43
C ARG A 31 -15.44 5.95 8.17
N ALA A 32 -15.20 6.58 7.02
CA ALA A 32 -15.64 6.07 5.72
C ALA A 32 -15.14 4.64 5.42
N ASP A 33 -13.97 4.26 5.94
CA ASP A 33 -13.36 2.94 5.73
C ASP A 33 -14.18 1.77 6.33
N GLU A 34 -15.11 2.04 7.27
CA GLU A 34 -15.92 1.02 7.93
C GLU A 34 -17.23 0.70 7.17
N ILE A 35 -17.53 1.42 6.08
CA ILE A 35 -18.80 1.25 5.35
C ILE A 35 -18.98 -0.14 4.74
N VAL A 36 -17.89 -0.69 4.21
CA VAL A 36 -17.85 -2.01 3.58
C VAL A 36 -18.08 -3.13 4.59
N PRO A 37 -17.33 -3.24 5.72
CA PRO A 37 -17.60 -4.26 6.71
C PRO A 37 -18.98 -4.10 7.38
N LEU A 38 -19.50 -2.86 7.52
CA LEU A 38 -20.85 -2.65 8.02
C LEU A 38 -21.92 -3.20 7.06
N PHE A 39 -21.79 -2.92 5.76
CA PHE A 39 -22.68 -3.46 4.74
C PHE A 39 -22.73 -4.99 4.76
N VAL A 40 -21.57 -5.65 4.74
CA VAL A 40 -21.49 -7.12 4.80
C VAL A 40 -22.14 -7.65 6.08
N ARG A 41 -21.90 -7.02 7.23
CA ARG A 41 -22.50 -7.42 8.50
C ARG A 41 -24.03 -7.30 8.48
N GLN A 42 -24.58 -6.26 7.85
CA GLN A 42 -26.03 -6.06 7.77
C GLN A 42 -26.68 -7.02 6.77
N THR A 43 -26.13 -7.15 5.55
CA THR A 43 -26.67 -7.99 4.50
C THR A 43 -26.63 -9.47 4.85
N PHE A 44 -25.51 -9.94 5.43
CA PHE A 44 -25.31 -11.36 5.73
C PHE A 44 -25.68 -11.75 7.17
N ARG A 45 -26.41 -10.90 7.89
CA ARG A 45 -26.84 -11.17 9.28
C ARG A 45 -27.65 -12.46 9.41
N SER A 46 -28.35 -12.87 8.36
CA SER A 46 -29.19 -14.08 8.32
C SER A 46 -28.38 -15.39 8.25
N ILE A 47 -27.14 -15.34 7.73
CA ILE A 47 -26.34 -16.54 7.47
C ILE A 47 -25.15 -16.58 8.43
N PRO A 48 -25.17 -17.45 9.47
CA PRO A 48 -24.06 -17.56 10.40
C PRO A 48 -22.80 -18.06 9.69
N GLY A 49 -21.65 -17.43 9.99
CA GLY A 49 -20.34 -17.81 9.44
C GLY A 49 -19.90 -17.03 8.19
N LEU A 50 -20.82 -16.45 7.42
CA LEU A 50 -20.47 -15.76 6.17
C LEU A 50 -19.70 -14.44 6.42
N THR A 51 -20.05 -13.71 7.47
CA THR A 51 -19.26 -12.54 7.93
C THR A 51 -17.85 -12.95 8.36
N GLY A 52 -17.69 -14.12 8.99
CA GLY A 52 -16.38 -14.65 9.37
C GLY A 52 -15.54 -15.02 8.14
N LEU A 53 -16.15 -15.68 7.15
CA LEU A 53 -15.51 -15.98 5.87
C LEU A 53 -15.03 -14.71 5.17
N PHE A 54 -15.84 -13.66 5.16
CA PHE A 54 -15.46 -12.37 4.59
C PHE A 54 -14.20 -11.77 5.25
N VAL A 55 -14.15 -11.78 6.60
CA VAL A 55 -13.00 -11.27 7.34
C VAL A 55 -11.74 -12.10 7.03
N VAL A 56 -11.84 -13.43 6.99
CA VAL A 56 -10.72 -14.32 6.66
C VAL A 56 -10.22 -14.08 5.22
N CYS A 57 -11.12 -13.88 4.26
CA CYS A 57 -10.75 -13.58 2.88
C CYS A 57 -9.95 -12.28 2.76
N ILE A 58 -10.37 -11.21 3.44
CA ILE A 58 -9.64 -9.93 3.44
C ILE A 58 -8.28 -10.10 4.10
N LEU A 59 -8.21 -10.74 5.27
CA LEU A 59 -6.95 -10.96 5.96
C LEU A 59 -5.97 -11.79 5.11
N SER A 60 -6.46 -12.82 4.43
CA SER A 60 -5.66 -13.63 3.51
C SER A 60 -5.18 -12.84 2.31
N ALA A 61 -6.03 -12.01 1.71
CA ALA A 61 -5.66 -11.15 0.59
C ALA A 61 -4.58 -10.12 1.00
N SER A 62 -4.79 -9.43 2.13
CA SER A 62 -3.80 -8.49 2.68
C SER A 62 -2.48 -9.17 3.01
N LEU A 63 -2.52 -10.36 3.63
CA LEU A 63 -1.31 -11.10 3.98
C LEU A 63 -0.53 -11.58 2.75
N SER A 64 -1.21 -11.92 1.65
CA SER A 64 -0.57 -12.28 0.38
C SER A 64 0.25 -11.12 -0.19
N THR A 65 -0.32 -9.91 -0.22
CA THR A 65 0.38 -8.70 -0.66
C THR A 65 1.52 -8.32 0.29
N LEU A 66 1.31 -8.41 1.60
CA LEU A 66 2.36 -8.14 2.58
C LEU A 66 3.52 -9.13 2.43
N SER A 67 3.23 -10.41 2.27
CA SER A 67 4.27 -11.45 2.11
C SER A 67 5.10 -11.24 0.84
N SER A 68 4.47 -10.91 -0.29
CA SER A 68 5.21 -10.65 -1.53
C SER A 68 6.05 -9.37 -1.44
N GLY A 69 5.53 -8.31 -0.81
CA GLY A 69 6.26 -7.07 -0.57
C GLY A 69 7.48 -7.24 0.35
N LEU A 70 7.30 -7.89 1.51
CA LEU A 70 8.40 -8.17 2.44
C LEU A 70 9.47 -9.05 1.81
N ASN A 71 9.07 -10.06 1.04
CA ASN A 71 10.01 -10.93 0.33
C ASN A 71 10.79 -10.18 -0.77
N ALA A 72 10.13 -9.29 -1.51
CA ALA A 72 10.79 -8.45 -2.51
C ALA A 72 11.83 -7.54 -1.86
N ILE A 73 11.49 -6.84 -0.76
CA ILE A 73 12.43 -5.97 -0.05
C ILE A 73 13.61 -6.77 0.50
N ALA A 74 13.36 -7.93 1.12
CA ALA A 74 14.42 -8.79 1.62
C ALA A 74 15.37 -9.26 0.51
N THR A 75 14.84 -9.54 -0.68
CA THR A 75 15.63 -9.93 -1.85
C THR A 75 16.44 -8.76 -2.40
N LEU A 76 15.84 -7.56 -2.50
CA LEU A 76 16.54 -6.35 -2.94
C LEU A 76 17.68 -5.98 -1.99
N VAL A 77 17.44 -6.01 -0.69
CA VAL A 77 18.48 -5.77 0.33
C VAL A 77 19.62 -6.78 0.19
N TRP A 78 19.30 -8.04 -0.09
CA TRP A 78 20.31 -9.07 -0.34
C TRP A 78 21.16 -8.75 -1.57
N GLU A 79 20.53 -8.53 -2.73
CA GLU A 79 21.21 -8.25 -4.00
C GLU A 79 22.05 -6.97 -3.96
N ASP A 80 21.51 -5.90 -3.39
CA ASP A 80 22.15 -4.58 -3.40
C ASP A 80 23.29 -4.46 -2.39
N ILE A 81 23.14 -5.04 -1.19
CA ILE A 81 24.07 -4.82 -0.06
C ILE A 81 24.97 -6.02 0.21
N PHE A 82 24.43 -7.24 0.16
CA PHE A 82 25.10 -8.44 0.66
C PHE A 82 25.73 -9.28 -0.45
N ALA A 83 25.07 -9.44 -1.60
CA ALA A 83 25.54 -10.28 -2.71
C ALA A 83 26.92 -9.84 -3.20
N LYS A 84 27.17 -8.52 -3.29
CA LYS A 84 28.47 -7.97 -3.69
C LYS A 84 29.55 -8.06 -2.60
N LYS A 85 29.16 -7.98 -1.32
CA LYS A 85 30.11 -7.95 -0.18
C LYS A 85 30.48 -9.33 0.36
N LEU A 86 29.62 -10.32 0.18
CA LEU A 86 29.77 -11.68 0.73
C LEU A 86 29.58 -12.74 -0.38
N PRO A 87 30.48 -12.80 -1.37
CA PRO A 87 30.31 -13.64 -2.56
C PRO A 87 30.36 -15.15 -2.28
N ASN A 88 30.80 -15.59 -1.09
CA ASN A 88 31.04 -17.00 -0.77
C ASN A 88 30.29 -17.48 0.50
N ILE A 89 29.07 -16.98 0.70
CA ILE A 89 28.21 -17.39 1.82
C ILE A 89 27.53 -18.72 1.53
N LYS A 90 27.44 -19.58 2.56
CA LYS A 90 26.65 -20.81 2.52
C LYS A 90 25.14 -20.48 2.37
N PRO A 91 24.37 -21.22 1.55
CA PRO A 91 22.98 -20.89 1.23
C PRO A 91 22.08 -20.78 2.48
N TYR A 92 22.34 -21.58 3.52
CA TYR A 92 21.57 -21.50 4.76
C TYR A 92 21.73 -20.15 5.50
N LYS A 93 22.92 -19.53 5.44
CA LYS A 93 23.17 -18.22 6.08
C LYS A 93 22.50 -17.11 5.28
N ALA A 94 22.50 -17.20 3.95
CA ALA A 94 21.80 -16.25 3.09
C ALA A 94 20.29 -16.23 3.41
N VAL A 95 19.67 -17.41 3.51
CA VAL A 95 18.25 -17.54 3.88
C VAL A 95 17.97 -17.01 5.29
N LEU A 96 18.89 -17.23 6.23
CA LEU A 96 18.72 -16.68 7.58
C LEU A 96 18.76 -15.15 7.58
N ILE A 97 19.70 -14.55 6.83
CA ILE A 97 19.83 -13.09 6.71
C ILE A 97 18.57 -12.50 6.06
N THR A 98 18.10 -13.05 4.95
CA THR A 98 16.88 -12.55 4.28
C THR A 98 15.65 -12.69 5.17
N LYS A 99 15.52 -13.76 5.94
CA LYS A 99 14.45 -13.91 6.95
C LYS A 99 14.52 -12.85 8.05
N ILE A 100 15.72 -12.54 8.56
CA ILE A 100 15.91 -11.50 9.58
C ILE A 100 15.55 -10.12 9.01
N VAL A 101 15.96 -9.83 7.78
CA VAL A 101 15.60 -8.58 7.10
C VAL A 101 14.07 -8.48 6.94
N ALA A 102 13.42 -9.54 6.43
CA ALA A 102 11.97 -9.58 6.28
C ALA A 102 11.25 -9.38 7.62
N ALA A 103 11.72 -10.02 8.70
CA ALA A 103 11.15 -9.85 10.04
C ALA A 103 11.32 -8.42 10.56
N THR A 104 12.50 -7.82 10.36
CA THR A 104 12.78 -6.44 10.80
C THR A 104 11.90 -5.43 10.08
N VAL A 105 11.75 -5.57 8.76
CA VAL A 105 10.84 -4.73 7.96
C VAL A 105 9.39 -4.94 8.39
N GLY A 106 8.99 -6.18 8.68
CA GLY A 106 7.65 -6.49 9.21
C GLY A 106 7.36 -5.79 10.54
N VAL A 107 8.32 -5.78 11.48
CA VAL A 107 8.19 -5.05 12.76
C VAL A 107 8.09 -3.54 12.52
N LEU A 108 8.87 -2.99 11.59
CA LEU A 108 8.77 -1.58 11.21
C LEU A 108 7.39 -1.24 10.61
N CYS A 109 6.84 -2.11 9.75
CA CYS A 109 5.49 -1.95 9.22
C CYS A 109 4.42 -1.91 10.32
N ILE A 110 4.55 -2.76 11.35
CA ILE A 110 3.66 -2.73 12.53
C ILE A 110 3.79 -1.39 13.26
N GLY A 111 5.01 -0.88 13.41
CA GLY A 111 5.26 0.45 13.99
C GLY A 111 4.54 1.58 13.23
N VAL A 112 4.65 1.58 11.89
CA VAL A 112 3.96 2.57 11.05
C VAL A 112 2.43 2.42 11.13
N ALA A 113 1.92 1.20 11.26
CA ALA A 113 0.48 0.96 11.40
C ALA A 113 -0.14 1.63 12.65
N PHE A 114 0.63 1.80 13.74
CA PHE A 114 0.15 2.53 14.92
C PHE A 114 -0.04 4.03 14.65
N ILE A 115 0.81 4.62 13.81
CA ILE A 115 0.73 6.04 13.41
C ILE A 115 -0.48 6.26 12.49
N GLY A 116 -0.86 5.23 11.71
CA GLY A 116 -2.00 5.26 10.80
C GLY A 116 -3.35 5.59 11.45
N LYS A 117 -3.48 5.53 12.78
CA LYS A 117 -4.72 5.88 13.49
C LYS A 117 -5.05 7.37 13.45
N GLU A 118 -4.02 8.22 13.35
CA GLU A 118 -4.09 9.68 13.35
C GLU A 118 -4.28 10.23 11.92
N ILE A 119 -3.94 9.45 10.89
CA ILE A 119 -4.10 9.84 9.49
C ILE A 119 -5.60 9.83 9.16
N GLY A 120 -6.05 10.75 8.30
CA GLY A 120 -7.44 10.87 7.84
C GLY A 120 -7.94 9.61 7.09
N THR A 121 -8.46 9.76 5.87
CA THR A 121 -8.95 8.59 5.13
C THR A 121 -7.78 7.67 4.71
N ILE A 122 -7.78 6.43 5.20
CA ILE A 122 -6.67 5.47 4.96
C ILE A 122 -6.54 5.17 3.46
N PHE A 123 -7.67 5.07 2.76
CA PHE A 123 -7.72 4.84 1.33
C PHE A 123 -6.96 5.92 0.53
N GLU A 124 -7.13 7.18 0.88
CA GLU A 124 -6.47 8.30 0.20
C GLU A 124 -4.97 8.35 0.52
N ALA A 125 -4.60 8.07 1.76
CA ALA A 125 -3.20 7.93 2.15
C ALA A 125 -2.52 6.79 1.38
N ALA A 126 -3.19 5.64 1.20
CA ALA A 126 -2.66 4.50 0.45
C ALA A 126 -2.46 4.81 -1.04
N LEU A 127 -3.40 5.50 -1.68
CA LEU A 127 -3.26 5.93 -3.08
C LEU A 127 -2.10 6.92 -3.27
N SER A 128 -2.01 7.90 -2.37
CA SER A 128 -0.97 8.93 -2.41
C SER A 128 0.44 8.33 -2.21
N LEU A 129 0.61 7.47 -1.21
CA LEU A 129 1.90 6.80 -0.93
C LEU A 129 2.32 5.81 -2.00
N SER A 130 1.38 5.06 -2.60
CA SER A 130 1.71 4.09 -3.65
C SER A 130 2.01 4.76 -4.99
N GLY A 131 1.30 5.83 -5.33
CA GLY A 131 1.49 6.56 -6.58
C GLY A 131 2.75 7.43 -6.60
N SER A 132 3.12 8.03 -5.47
CA SER A 132 4.25 8.96 -5.35
C SER A 132 5.58 8.44 -5.91
N PRO A 133 6.11 7.25 -5.52
CA PRO A 133 7.39 6.76 -6.02
C PRO A 133 7.35 6.29 -7.48
N MET A 134 6.18 5.88 -7.99
CA MET A 134 6.05 5.34 -9.34
C MET A 134 6.29 6.39 -10.42
N GLY A 135 5.96 7.66 -10.19
CA GLY A 135 6.15 8.74 -11.16
C GLY A 135 7.63 8.96 -11.55
N PRO A 136 8.51 9.31 -10.59
CA PRO A 136 9.94 9.51 -10.88
C PRO A 136 10.63 8.27 -11.43
N LEU A 137 10.28 7.07 -10.93
CA LEU A 137 10.81 5.80 -11.46
C LEU A 137 10.42 5.58 -12.92
N PHE A 138 9.14 5.79 -13.26
CA PHE A 138 8.66 5.67 -14.64
C PHE A 138 9.33 6.69 -15.56
N ALA A 139 9.55 7.92 -15.09
CA ALA A 139 10.23 8.95 -15.86
C ALA A 139 11.68 8.56 -16.19
N VAL A 140 12.44 8.05 -15.21
CA VAL A 140 13.85 7.65 -15.44
C VAL A 140 13.94 6.43 -16.37
N PHE A 141 13.05 5.44 -16.21
CA PHE A 141 12.98 4.31 -17.14
C PHE A 141 12.65 4.75 -18.57
N SER A 142 11.68 5.66 -18.73
CA SER A 142 11.30 6.20 -20.04
C SER A 142 12.42 7.01 -20.67
N MET A 143 13.15 7.82 -19.89
CA MET A 143 14.33 8.54 -20.36
C MET A 143 15.44 7.59 -20.81
N GLY A 144 15.70 6.53 -20.06
CA GLY A 144 16.69 5.52 -20.44
C GLY A 144 16.35 4.76 -21.73
N LEU A 145 15.06 4.60 -22.04
CA LEU A 145 14.61 3.93 -23.27
C LEU A 145 14.57 4.87 -24.48
N LEU A 146 14.10 6.11 -24.31
CA LEU A 146 13.77 7.01 -25.41
C LEU A 146 14.86 8.07 -25.69
N LEU A 147 15.67 8.43 -24.69
CA LEU A 147 16.61 9.56 -24.79
C LEU A 147 18.06 9.07 -24.69
N PRO A 148 18.72 8.75 -25.82
CA PRO A 148 20.10 8.23 -25.83
C PRO A 148 21.15 9.25 -25.37
N PHE A 149 20.77 10.52 -25.22
CA PHE A 149 21.65 11.62 -24.80
C PHE A 149 21.67 11.85 -23.28
N VAL A 150 20.89 11.10 -22.49
CA VAL A 150 20.81 11.29 -21.03
C VAL A 150 21.96 10.54 -20.34
N ASN A 151 22.74 11.28 -19.53
CA ASN A 151 23.85 10.72 -18.76
C ASN A 151 23.38 10.13 -17.41
N GLN A 152 24.15 9.19 -16.85
CA GLN A 152 23.87 8.51 -15.57
C GLN A 152 23.68 9.49 -14.40
N TYR A 153 24.54 10.53 -14.31
CA TYR A 153 24.42 11.54 -13.26
C TYR A 153 23.13 12.35 -13.37
N GLY A 154 22.71 12.69 -14.60
CA GLY A 154 21.44 13.39 -14.84
C GLY A 154 20.24 12.55 -14.45
N ALA A 155 20.26 11.26 -14.75
CA ALA A 155 19.22 10.32 -14.34
C ALA A 155 19.12 10.18 -12.81
N ILE A 156 20.25 10.08 -12.10
CA ILE A 156 20.26 9.97 -10.64
C ILE A 156 19.75 11.26 -9.98
N VAL A 157 20.23 12.43 -10.42
CA VAL A 157 19.79 13.72 -9.88
C VAL A 157 18.30 13.95 -10.16
N GLY A 158 17.81 13.59 -11.35
CA GLY A 158 16.40 13.64 -11.71
C GLY A 158 15.54 12.72 -10.84
N LEU A 159 16.01 11.50 -10.57
CA LEU A 159 15.32 10.56 -9.67
C LEU A 159 15.20 11.12 -8.25
N ILE A 160 16.31 11.59 -7.67
CA ILE A 160 16.35 12.06 -6.28
C ILE A 160 15.53 13.34 -6.13
N SER A 161 15.71 14.31 -7.03
CA SER A 161 14.96 15.57 -6.97
C SER A 161 13.46 15.36 -7.21
N GLY A 162 13.07 14.53 -8.18
CA GLY A 162 11.68 14.16 -8.42
C GLY A 162 11.05 13.46 -7.21
N GLN A 163 11.77 12.50 -6.62
CA GLN A 163 11.30 11.79 -5.43
C GLN A 163 11.14 12.73 -4.22
N LEU A 164 12.07 13.66 -4.02
CA LEU A 164 12.00 14.64 -2.95
C LEU A 164 10.78 15.56 -3.11
N ILE A 165 10.54 16.07 -4.32
CA ILE A 165 9.39 16.92 -4.62
C ILE A 165 8.08 16.16 -4.36
N CYS A 166 7.96 14.94 -4.87
CA CYS A 166 6.78 14.11 -4.65
C CYS A 166 6.53 13.83 -3.15
N PHE A 167 7.60 13.59 -2.39
CA PHE A 167 7.51 13.38 -0.94
C PHE A 167 7.05 14.63 -0.18
N VAL A 168 7.57 15.81 -0.53
CA VAL A 168 7.15 17.09 0.06
C VAL A 168 5.67 17.37 -0.25
N ILE A 169 5.23 17.13 -1.47
CA ILE A 169 3.82 17.29 -1.87
C ILE A 169 2.93 16.34 -1.07
N ASN A 170 3.34 15.08 -0.89
CA ASN A 170 2.58 14.09 -0.11
C ASN A 170 2.44 14.49 1.36
N ILE A 171 3.52 14.94 2.00
CA ILE A 171 3.46 15.43 3.39
C ILE A 171 2.56 16.66 3.49
N GLY A 172 2.65 17.58 2.52
CA GLY A 172 1.77 18.76 2.47
C GLY A 172 0.29 18.37 2.35
N GLY A 173 -0.03 17.40 1.50
CA GLY A 173 -1.39 16.87 1.34
C GLY A 173 -1.90 16.16 2.59
N VAL A 174 -1.08 15.32 3.22
CA VAL A 174 -1.43 14.64 4.48
C VAL A 174 -1.60 15.63 5.63
N GLY A 175 -0.79 16.70 5.68
CA GLY A 175 -0.90 17.77 6.68
C GLY A 175 -2.18 18.61 6.54
N ILE A 176 -2.74 18.72 5.33
CA ILE A 176 -4.04 19.36 5.09
C ILE A 176 -5.17 18.41 5.50
N MET A 177 -5.05 17.10 5.22
CA MET A 177 -5.99 16.06 5.64
C MET A 177 -6.11 15.92 7.17
N LEU A 178 -5.05 16.21 7.93
CA LEU A 178 -5.07 16.18 9.40
C LEU A 178 -5.81 17.38 10.05
N LYS A 179 -6.11 18.44 9.28
CA LYS A 179 -6.73 19.68 9.76
C LYS A 179 -8.23 19.79 9.44
N ILE A 180 -8.79 18.81 8.74
CA ILE A 180 -10.21 18.69 8.40
C ILE A 180 -10.78 17.53 9.21
#